data_AF-A0A661ASG8-F1
#
_entry.id   AF-A0A661ASG8-F1
#
_cell.length_a   1.000
_cell.length_b   1.000
_cell.length_c   1.000
_cell.angle_alpha   90.00
_cell.angle_beta   90.00
_cell.angle_gamma   90.00
#
_symmetry.space_group_name_H-M   'P 1'
#
loop_
_entity.id
_entity.type
_entity.pdbx_description
1 polymer ?
#
loop_
_entity_poly.entity_id
_entity_poly.type
_entity_poly.pdbx_seq_one_letter_code
_entity_poly.pdbx_strand_id
1 'polypeptide(L)'
;MDRKIKIITQDFFPIEGGITTWVHHLALEHQRLGASVEVITRHWHGRTYDDSIFPYEVVRLNDERWKSRKYQRIYNYISSVAERDEKFSAICANWKMAVPMWWYNSLRTKKEKIPYIIMVHGLDAFESRMFNRWMMRRVLNGADFVVSGAKNVAQIIRREHRYSPEIPIIHCGVDVNIFKPMSIEAEFFEKYKIPRDRKIVLSLGRLVPRKGFDNV
;
A
#
# COMPACT_ATOMS: atom_id res chain seq x y z
N MET A 1 -19.44 -11.88 12.17
CA MET A 1 -18.03 -11.97 12.59
C MET A 1 -17.40 -10.63 12.29
N ASP A 2 -16.99 -9.89 13.32
CA ASP A 2 -16.32 -8.60 13.14
C ASP A 2 -14.96 -8.84 12.51
N ARG A 3 -14.82 -8.51 11.22
CA ARG A 3 -13.57 -8.71 10.48
C ARG A 3 -12.59 -7.64 10.93
N LYS A 4 -11.47 -8.04 11.52
CA LYS A 4 -10.39 -7.13 11.89
C LYS A 4 -9.29 -7.16 10.84
N ILE A 5 -8.94 -6.00 10.29
CA ILE A 5 -7.95 -5.85 9.22
C ILE A 5 -6.87 -4.88 9.69
N LYS A 6 -5.62 -5.32 9.61
CA LYS A 6 -4.45 -4.48 9.86
C LYS A 6 -3.72 -4.19 8.56
N ILE A 7 -3.68 -2.94 8.12
CA ILE A 7 -2.99 -2.53 6.90
C ILE A 7 -1.59 -2.05 7.28
N ILE A 8 -0.55 -2.74 6.81
CA ILE A 8 0.85 -2.47 7.14
C ILE A 8 1.51 -1.71 5.98
N THR A 9 1.95 -0.48 6.24
CA THR A 9 2.57 0.39 5.24
C THR A 9 3.77 1.17 5.80
N GLN A 10 4.65 1.68 4.93
CA GLN A 10 5.65 2.71 5.30
C GLN A 10 5.20 4.12 4.92
N ASP A 11 4.25 4.21 4.01
CA ASP A 11 3.82 5.44 3.36
C ASP A 11 2.34 5.64 3.69
N PHE A 12 2.10 6.71 4.43
CA PHE A 12 0.79 7.14 4.86
C PHE A 12 0.82 8.65 5.11
N PHE A 13 -0.36 9.26 5.25
CA PHE A 13 -0.49 10.71 5.45
C PHE A 13 0.35 11.20 6.66
N PRO A 14 0.85 12.45 6.61
CA PRO A 14 0.63 13.50 5.60
C PRO A 14 1.54 13.38 4.36
N ILE A 15 2.28 12.27 4.20
CA ILE A 15 3.10 12.08 3.01
C ILE A 15 2.23 11.57 1.87
N GLU A 16 2.01 12.43 0.88
CA GLU A 16 1.17 12.13 -0.27
C GLU A 16 1.89 11.22 -1.28
N GLY A 17 1.10 10.34 -1.90
CA GLY A 17 1.57 9.43 -2.93
C GLY A 17 0.55 8.35 -3.23
N GLY A 18 0.78 7.61 -4.33
CA GLY A 18 -0.17 6.59 -4.77
C GLY A 18 -0.43 5.48 -3.74
N ILE A 19 0.59 5.07 -2.97
CA ILE A 19 0.43 4.08 -1.89
C ILE A 19 -0.38 4.67 -0.74
N THR A 20 -0.11 5.92 -0.34
CA THR A 20 -0.86 6.61 0.72
C THR A 20 -2.35 6.68 0.39
N THR A 21 -2.69 7.18 -0.81
CA THR A 21 -4.08 7.25 -1.29
C THR A 21 -4.72 5.87 -1.37
N TRP A 22 -3.98 4.87 -1.87
CA TRP A 22 -4.47 3.49 -1.94
C TRP A 22 -4.78 2.90 -0.56
N VAL A 23 -3.87 3.04 0.41
CA VAL A 23 -4.09 2.57 1.80
C VAL A 23 -5.32 3.25 2.41
N HIS A 24 -5.45 4.56 2.22
CA HIS A 24 -6.57 5.33 2.77
C HIS A 24 -7.92 4.84 2.23
N HIS A 25 -8.10 4.79 0.91
CA HIS A 25 -9.36 4.32 0.33
C HIS A 25 -9.62 2.84 0.59
N LEU A 26 -8.58 2.01 0.64
CA LEU A 26 -8.73 0.60 1.01
C LEU A 26 -9.24 0.45 2.44
N ALA A 27 -8.73 1.27 3.38
CA ALA A 27 -9.19 1.29 4.76
C ALA A 27 -10.66 1.74 4.85
N LEU A 28 -11.03 2.82 4.17
CA LEU A 28 -12.41 3.33 4.12
C LEU A 28 -13.38 2.28 3.56
N GLU A 29 -13.05 1.66 2.43
CA GLU A 29 -13.93 0.67 1.81
C GLU A 29 -14.07 -0.59 2.66
N HIS A 30 -13.01 -1.03 3.35
CA HIS A 30 -13.12 -2.13 4.30
C HIS A 30 -14.01 -1.79 5.50
N GLN A 31 -13.91 -0.56 6.06
CA GLN A 31 -14.82 -0.10 7.10
C GLN A 31 -16.27 -0.04 6.62
N ARG A 32 -16.50 0.47 5.40
CA ARG A 32 -17.83 0.52 4.78
C ARG A 32 -18.44 -0.87 4.62
N LEU A 33 -17.60 -1.89 4.41
CA LEU A 33 -17.98 -3.30 4.37
C LEU A 33 -18.10 -3.96 5.76
N GLY A 34 -17.99 -3.18 6.84
CA GLY A 34 -18.18 -3.63 8.22
C GLY A 34 -16.93 -4.20 8.89
N ALA A 35 -15.73 -3.98 8.35
CA ALA A 35 -14.48 -4.38 9.01
C ALA A 35 -14.00 -3.31 10.01
N SER A 36 -13.45 -3.75 11.14
CA SER A 36 -12.60 -2.90 11.97
C SER A 36 -11.23 -2.79 11.32
N VAL A 37 -10.78 -1.58 11.01
CA VAL A 37 -9.52 -1.35 10.29
C VAL A 37 -8.56 -0.57 11.16
N GLU A 38 -7.29 -0.98 11.11
CA GLU A 38 -6.16 -0.28 11.71
C GLU A 38 -5.04 -0.15 10.69
N VAL A 39 -4.48 1.05 10.54
CA VAL A 39 -3.34 1.32 9.66
C VAL A 39 -2.07 1.42 10.51
N ILE A 40 -1.16 0.46 10.32
CA ILE A 40 0.15 0.44 10.99
C ILE A 40 1.17 1.08 10.05
N THR A 41 1.77 2.18 10.50
CA THR A 41 2.74 2.95 9.72
C THR A 41 3.88 3.47 10.58
N ARG A 42 4.85 4.14 9.96
CA ARG A 42 5.96 4.77 10.68
C ARG A 42 5.57 6.12 11.25
N HIS A 43 6.16 6.44 12.39
CA HIS A 43 6.32 7.82 12.82
C HIS A 43 7.58 8.41 12.16
N TRP A 44 7.45 9.57 11.54
CA TRP A 44 8.57 10.41 11.12
C TRP A 44 8.98 11.35 12.23
N HIS A 45 10.24 11.24 12.64
CA HIS A 45 10.82 12.10 13.66
C HIS A 45 10.65 13.59 13.31
N GLY A 46 10.29 14.39 14.32
CA GLY A 46 10.04 15.83 14.16
C GLY A 46 8.72 16.18 13.47
N ARG A 47 7.81 15.22 13.24
CA ARG A 47 6.48 15.50 12.70
C ARG A 47 5.39 15.20 13.71
N THR A 48 4.38 16.07 13.71
CA THR A 48 3.09 15.85 14.36
C THR A 48 2.06 15.39 13.34
N TYR A 49 1.01 14.75 13.83
CA TYR A 49 -0.06 14.18 13.03
C TYR A 49 -1.37 14.49 13.73
N ASP A 50 -2.40 14.80 12.95
CA ASP A 50 -3.77 14.72 13.40
C ASP A 50 -4.40 13.51 12.73
N ASP A 51 -4.35 12.37 13.43
CA ASP A 51 -4.94 11.13 12.93
C ASP A 51 -6.44 11.02 13.24
N SER A 52 -6.99 11.96 14.03
CA SER A 52 -8.43 11.97 14.36
C SER A 52 -9.32 12.27 13.16
N ILE A 53 -8.73 12.79 12.07
CA ILE A 53 -9.40 13.02 10.79
C ILE A 53 -9.77 11.70 10.07
N PHE A 54 -9.15 10.59 10.44
CA PHE A 54 -9.44 9.29 9.86
C PHE A 54 -10.52 8.57 10.68
N PRO A 55 -11.51 7.93 10.03
CA PRO A 55 -12.53 7.16 10.73
C PRO A 55 -12.03 5.79 11.24
N TYR A 56 -10.76 5.46 11.01
CA TYR A 56 -10.10 4.22 11.43
C TYR A 56 -8.85 4.54 12.27
N GLU A 57 -8.38 3.56 13.03
CA GLU A 57 -7.20 3.72 13.87
C GLU A 57 -5.92 3.81 13.03
N VAL A 58 -5.03 4.74 13.39
CA VAL A 58 -3.70 4.87 12.79
C VAL A 58 -2.66 4.69 13.88
N VAL A 59 -1.87 3.62 13.77
CA VAL A 59 -0.79 3.30 14.69
C VAL A 59 0.54 3.71 14.09
N ARG A 60 1.19 4.72 14.69
CA ARG A 60 2.49 5.22 14.24
C ARG A 60 3.62 4.67 15.10
N LEU A 61 4.34 3.70 14.55
CA LEU A 61 5.49 3.08 15.21
C LEU A 61 6.69 4.04 15.18
N ASN A 62 7.13 4.48 16.36
CA ASN A 62 8.26 5.38 16.52
C ASN A 62 9.60 4.64 16.69
N ASP A 63 10.58 4.97 15.85
CA ASP A 63 11.98 4.52 15.99
C ASP A 63 12.92 5.43 15.19
N GLU A 64 13.89 6.05 15.85
CA GLU A 64 14.90 6.91 15.23
C GLU A 64 15.79 6.16 14.21
N ARG A 65 15.93 4.84 14.37
CA ARG A 65 16.66 3.93 13.48
C ARG A 65 15.71 3.14 12.58
N TRP A 66 14.58 3.74 12.18
CA TRP A 66 13.55 3.11 11.35
C TRP A 66 14.10 2.28 10.19
N LYS A 67 15.09 2.81 9.45
CA LYS A 67 15.68 2.14 8.27
C LYS A 67 16.17 0.72 8.58
N SER A 68 16.77 0.50 9.76
CA SER A 68 17.30 -0.82 10.17
C SER A 68 16.38 -1.57 11.12
N ARG A 69 15.51 -0.89 11.89
CA ARG A 69 14.66 -1.51 12.92
C ARG A 69 13.19 -1.66 12.56
N LYS A 70 12.73 -1.16 11.41
CA LYS A 70 11.32 -1.23 11.00
C LYS A 70 10.72 -2.63 11.10
N TYR A 71 11.43 -3.67 10.67
CA TYR A 71 10.88 -5.02 10.70
C TYR A 71 10.71 -5.54 12.13
N GLN A 72 11.66 -5.24 13.01
CA GLN A 72 11.55 -5.57 14.44
C GLN A 72 10.37 -4.82 15.08
N ARG A 73 10.19 -3.53 14.78
CA ARG A 73 9.08 -2.74 15.34
C ARG A 73 7.72 -3.26 14.92
N ILE A 74 7.55 -3.53 13.64
CA ILE A 74 6.31 -4.10 13.11
C ILE A 74 6.09 -5.50 13.72
N TYR A 75 7.12 -6.35 13.78
CA TYR A 75 7.03 -7.68 14.38
C TYR A 75 6.59 -7.62 15.84
N ASN A 76 7.19 -6.75 16.65
CA ASN A 76 6.84 -6.60 18.06
C ASN A 76 5.40 -6.14 18.23
N TYR A 77 4.96 -5.18 17.39
CA TYR A 77 3.58 -4.71 17.42
C TYR A 77 2.60 -5.85 17.09
N ILE A 78 2.82 -6.54 15.97
CA ILE A 78 2.00 -7.67 15.51
C ILE A 78 1.97 -8.79 16.56
N SER A 79 3.11 -9.10 17.19
CA SER A 79 3.18 -10.11 18.24
C SER A 79 2.38 -9.70 19.47
N SER A 80 2.54 -8.45 19.93
CA SER A 80 1.81 -7.96 21.10
C SER A 80 0.29 -7.97 20.89
N VAL A 81 -0.17 -7.78 19.65
CA VAL A 81 -1.60 -7.79 19.34
C VAL A 81 -2.10 -9.22 19.28
N ALA A 82 -1.39 -10.10 18.56
CA ALA A 82 -1.80 -11.49 18.44
C ALA A 82 -1.76 -12.26 19.78
N GLU A 83 -0.84 -11.91 20.69
CA GLU A 83 -0.76 -12.47 22.05
C GLU A 83 -1.93 -12.05 22.96
N ARG A 84 -2.66 -10.99 22.60
CA ARG A 84 -3.91 -10.60 23.28
C ARG A 84 -5.13 -11.38 22.75
N ASP A 85 -4.90 -12.55 22.15
CA ASP A 85 -5.87 -13.41 21.47
C ASP A 85 -6.71 -12.67 20.40
N GLU A 86 -6.17 -11.59 19.84
CA GLU A 86 -6.85 -10.82 18.81
C GLU A 86 -6.70 -11.51 17.45
N LYS A 87 -7.81 -12.02 16.90
CA LYS A 87 -7.85 -12.54 15.53
C LYS A 87 -8.00 -11.40 14.53
N PHE A 88 -7.08 -11.33 13.58
CA PHE A 88 -7.12 -10.38 12.48
C PHE A 88 -6.49 -10.96 11.21
N SER A 89 -6.65 -10.24 10.10
CA SER A 89 -5.90 -10.48 8.86
C SER A 89 -5.09 -9.25 8.51
N ALA A 90 -3.93 -9.43 7.89
CA ALA A 90 -3.06 -8.33 7.50
C ALA A 90 -3.08 -8.06 5.99
N ILE A 91 -3.03 -6.80 5.60
CA ILE A 91 -2.79 -6.37 4.22
C ILE A 91 -1.47 -5.58 4.21
N CYS A 92 -0.46 -6.12 3.56
CA CYS A 92 0.85 -5.49 3.45
C CYS A 92 0.92 -4.70 2.14
N ALA A 93 1.17 -3.38 2.23
CA ALA A 93 1.24 -2.49 1.09
C ALA A 93 2.42 -2.77 0.13
N ASN A 94 3.39 -3.58 0.55
CA ASN A 94 4.47 -4.10 -0.30
C ASN A 94 5.12 -5.31 0.37
N TRP A 95 5.98 -6.03 -0.37
CA TRP A 95 6.66 -7.21 0.15
C TRP A 95 7.58 -6.92 1.35
N LYS A 96 8.16 -5.72 1.44
CA LYS A 96 9.00 -5.35 2.59
C LYS A 96 8.16 -5.23 3.85
N MET A 97 6.94 -4.71 3.74
CA MET A 97 5.98 -4.66 4.86
C MET A 97 5.43 -6.02 5.27
N ALA A 98 5.58 -7.02 4.41
CA ALA A 98 5.20 -8.39 4.70
C ALA A 98 6.31 -9.22 5.36
N VAL A 99 7.57 -8.76 5.39
CA VAL A 99 8.69 -9.45 6.05
C VAL A 99 8.37 -9.81 7.51
N PRO A 100 7.83 -8.91 8.35
CA PRO A 100 7.50 -9.23 9.74
C PRO A 100 6.39 -10.27 9.87
N MET A 101 5.39 -10.25 8.98
CA MET A 101 4.33 -11.26 8.93
C MET A 101 4.88 -12.64 8.58
N TRP A 102 5.77 -12.69 7.59
CA TRP A 102 6.45 -13.92 7.22
C TRP A 102 7.27 -14.50 8.38
N TRP A 103 8.04 -13.66 9.09
CA TRP A 103 8.78 -14.08 10.28
C TRP A 103 7.84 -14.60 11.38
N TYR A 104 6.77 -13.86 11.67
CA TYR A 104 5.77 -14.22 12.66
C TYR A 104 5.17 -15.60 12.37
N ASN A 105 4.73 -15.83 11.14
CA ASN A 105 4.10 -17.09 10.73
C ASN A 105 5.10 -18.25 10.58
N SER A 106 6.38 -17.98 10.33
CA SER A 106 7.40 -19.03 10.15
C SER A 106 7.72 -19.79 11.45
N LEU A 107 7.41 -19.20 12.60
CA LEU A 107 7.68 -19.76 13.93
C LEU A 107 6.45 -20.38 14.59
N ARG A 108 5.32 -20.49 13.87
CA ARG A 108 4.00 -20.78 14.44
C ARG A 108 3.29 -21.94 13.77
N THR A 109 2.47 -22.65 14.53
CA THR A 109 1.63 -23.72 14.01
C THR A 109 0.56 -23.15 13.07
N LYS A 110 -0.05 -24.00 12.23
CA LYS A 110 -1.07 -23.57 11.26
C LYS A 110 -2.24 -22.81 11.91
N LYS A 111 -2.61 -23.12 13.15
CA LYS A 111 -3.74 -22.49 13.88
C LYS A 111 -3.39 -21.10 14.42
N GLU A 112 -2.12 -20.81 14.62
CA GLU A 112 -1.61 -19.55 15.17
C GLU A 112 -1.16 -18.57 14.09
N LYS A 113 -1.12 -19.02 12.82
CA LYS A 113 -0.75 -18.15 11.70
C LYS A 113 -1.80 -17.07 11.49
N ILE A 114 -1.31 -15.86 11.27
CA ILE A 114 -2.12 -14.72 10.89
C ILE A 114 -2.22 -14.69 9.36
N PRO A 115 -3.43 -14.76 8.77
CA PRO A 115 -3.58 -14.62 7.34
C PRO A 115 -3.07 -13.26 6.86
N TYR A 116 -2.27 -13.23 5.80
CA TYR A 116 -1.79 -11.97 5.24
C TYR A 116 -1.71 -11.96 3.71
N ILE A 117 -2.04 -10.78 3.17
CA ILE A 117 -2.06 -10.48 1.75
C ILE A 117 -0.94 -9.48 1.44
N ILE A 118 -0.27 -9.66 0.30
CA ILE A 118 0.73 -8.73 -0.18
C ILE A 118 0.22 -8.04 -1.45
N MET A 119 0.10 -6.71 -1.41
CA MET A 119 -0.05 -5.91 -2.62
C MET A 119 1.32 -5.62 -3.21
N VAL A 120 1.53 -5.96 -4.48
CA VAL A 120 2.76 -5.63 -5.19
C VAL A 120 2.50 -4.47 -6.14
N HIS A 121 3.12 -3.32 -5.87
CA HIS A 121 3.12 -2.17 -6.76
C HIS A 121 4.28 -2.23 -7.75
N GLY A 122 4.23 -1.38 -8.79
CA GLY A 122 5.13 -1.48 -9.94
C GLY A 122 6.62 -1.41 -9.59
N LEU A 123 7.04 -0.47 -8.73
CA LEU A 123 8.46 -0.36 -8.34
C LEU A 123 8.90 -1.47 -7.38
N ASP A 124 7.97 -2.07 -6.62
CA ASP A 124 8.30 -3.13 -5.66
C ASP A 124 8.68 -4.45 -6.36
N ALA A 125 8.21 -4.65 -7.58
CA ALA A 125 8.51 -5.84 -8.36
C ALA A 125 9.95 -5.88 -8.90
N PHE A 126 10.54 -4.70 -9.12
CA PHE A 126 11.91 -4.57 -9.59
C PHE A 126 12.89 -4.56 -8.42
N GLU A 127 13.66 -5.64 -8.26
CA GLU A 127 14.68 -5.72 -7.21
C GLU A 127 15.96 -6.39 -7.76
N SER A 128 17.03 -5.60 -7.82
CA SER A 128 18.31 -6.01 -8.40
C SER A 128 19.25 -6.67 -7.39
N ARG A 129 19.02 -6.48 -6.09
CA ARG A 129 19.90 -7.04 -5.04
C ARG A 129 19.59 -8.51 -4.80
N MET A 130 20.60 -9.37 -4.88
CA MET A 130 20.44 -10.83 -4.74
C MET A 130 19.77 -11.24 -3.42
N PHE A 131 20.22 -10.66 -2.31
CA PHE A 131 19.64 -10.93 -0.99
C PHE A 131 18.17 -10.53 -0.91
N ASN A 132 17.80 -9.37 -1.46
CA ASN A 132 16.42 -8.91 -1.46
C ASN A 132 15.54 -9.79 -2.36
N ARG A 133 16.03 -10.27 -3.51
CA ARG A 133 15.30 -11.24 -4.33
C ARG A 133 15.05 -12.55 -3.59
N TRP A 134 16.05 -13.06 -2.88
CA TRP A 134 15.91 -14.26 -2.07
C TRP A 134 14.86 -14.05 -0.96
N MET A 135 14.93 -12.92 -0.24
CA MET A 135 13.98 -12.60 0.83
C MET A 135 12.57 -12.42 0.28
N MET A 136 12.42 -11.65 -0.80
CA MET A 136 11.15 -11.41 -1.46
C MET A 136 10.50 -12.74 -1.88
N ARG A 137 11.26 -13.69 -2.45
CA ARG A 137 10.75 -15.04 -2.73
C ARG A 137 10.15 -15.72 -1.51
N ARG A 138 10.87 -15.72 -0.38
CA ARG A 138 10.41 -16.37 0.86
C ARG A 138 9.12 -15.74 1.36
N VAL A 139 9.07 -14.40 1.37
CA VAL A 139 7.92 -13.63 1.84
C VAL A 139 6.71 -13.84 0.94
N LEU A 140 6.87 -13.76 -0.39
CA LEU A 140 5.77 -13.99 -1.33
C LEU A 140 5.20 -15.41 -1.21
N ASN A 141 6.05 -16.44 -1.11
CA ASN A 141 5.61 -17.83 -0.98
C ASN A 141 5.02 -18.15 0.41
N GLY A 142 5.26 -17.30 1.41
CA GLY A 142 4.67 -17.48 2.72
C GLY A 142 3.33 -16.77 2.91
N ALA A 143 2.89 -15.95 1.94
CA ALA A 143 1.65 -15.19 2.02
C ALA A 143 0.46 -16.03 1.56
N ASP A 144 -0.72 -15.76 2.12
CA ASP A 144 -1.96 -16.43 1.71
C ASP A 144 -2.37 -15.97 0.31
N PHE A 145 -2.20 -14.68 0.01
CA PHE A 145 -2.40 -14.13 -1.32
C PHE A 145 -1.35 -13.08 -1.68
N VAL A 146 -0.94 -13.09 -2.94
CA VAL A 146 -0.17 -12.02 -3.57
C VAL A 146 -1.03 -11.43 -4.67
N VAL A 147 -1.29 -10.12 -4.61
CA VAL A 147 -2.14 -9.40 -5.56
C VAL A 147 -1.36 -8.28 -6.22
N SER A 148 -1.79 -7.87 -7.41
CA SER A 148 -1.18 -6.75 -8.11
C SER A 148 -2.19 -5.88 -8.83
N GLY A 149 -1.87 -4.59 -8.99
CA GLY A 149 -2.70 -3.65 -9.73
C GLY A 149 -2.59 -3.76 -11.26
N ALA A 150 -1.61 -4.53 -11.77
CA ALA A 150 -1.35 -4.60 -13.21
C ALA A 150 -0.71 -5.92 -13.65
N LYS A 151 -1.10 -6.40 -14.84
CA LYS A 151 -0.64 -7.67 -15.43
C LYS A 151 0.87 -7.72 -15.63
N ASN A 152 1.48 -6.62 -16.08
CA ASN A 152 2.93 -6.54 -16.29
C ASN A 152 3.71 -6.72 -14.98
N VAL A 153 3.22 -6.16 -13.87
CA VAL A 153 3.83 -6.31 -12.54
C VAL A 153 3.74 -7.76 -12.08
N ALA A 154 2.59 -8.42 -12.25
CA ALA A 154 2.45 -9.85 -11.95
C ALA A 154 3.40 -10.73 -12.78
N GLN A 155 3.58 -10.44 -14.08
CA GLN A 155 4.53 -11.16 -14.94
C GLN A 155 5.98 -11.01 -14.47
N ILE A 156 6.37 -9.81 -14.04
CA ILE A 156 7.72 -9.55 -13.49
C ILE A 156 7.94 -10.38 -12.23
N ILE A 157 6.94 -10.44 -11.34
CA ILE A 157 7.01 -11.26 -10.13
C ILE A 157 7.21 -12.74 -10.45
N ARG A 158 6.42 -13.29 -11.38
CA ARG A 158 6.55 -14.68 -11.81
C ARG A 158 7.92 -14.96 -12.41
N ARG A 159 8.38 -14.11 -13.33
CA ARG A 159 9.63 -14.30 -14.07
C ARG A 159 10.88 -14.12 -13.22
N GLU A 160 11.00 -12.99 -12.52
CA GLU A 160 12.23 -12.60 -11.82
C GLU A 160 12.33 -13.24 -10.45
N HIS A 161 11.17 -13.45 -9.81
CA HIS A 161 11.10 -14.03 -8.47
C HIS A 161 10.62 -15.48 -8.47
N ARG A 162 10.45 -16.15 -9.62
CA ARG A 162 10.07 -17.59 -9.68
C ARG A 162 8.84 -17.90 -8.82
N TYR A 163 7.90 -16.98 -8.76
CA TYR A 163 6.64 -17.16 -8.05
C TYR A 163 5.68 -17.94 -8.93
N SER A 164 5.37 -19.17 -8.56
CA SER A 164 4.48 -20.05 -9.32
C SER A 164 2.98 -19.80 -9.12
N PRO A 165 2.49 -19.42 -7.92
CA PRO A 165 1.06 -19.24 -7.72
C PRO A 165 0.44 -18.17 -8.61
N GLU A 166 -0.89 -18.24 -8.75
CA GLU A 166 -1.63 -17.22 -9.47
C GLU A 166 -1.54 -15.87 -8.73
N ILE A 167 -1.42 -14.77 -9.48
CA ILE A 167 -1.44 -13.40 -8.92
C ILE A 167 -2.69 -12.73 -9.49
N PRO A 168 -3.78 -12.65 -8.70
CA PRO A 168 -4.97 -11.92 -9.11
C PRO A 168 -4.67 -10.46 -9.39
N ILE A 169 -5.31 -9.92 -10.42
CA ILE A 169 -5.21 -8.50 -10.77
C ILE A 169 -6.38 -7.75 -10.14
N ILE A 170 -6.08 -6.91 -9.16
CA ILE A 170 -7.04 -6.03 -8.49
C ILE A 170 -6.63 -4.60 -8.78
N HIS A 171 -7.32 -3.98 -9.74
CA HIS A 171 -7.06 -2.60 -10.12
C HIS A 171 -7.42 -1.65 -8.97
N CYS A 172 -6.66 -0.56 -8.84
CA CYS A 172 -7.06 0.52 -7.95
C CYS A 172 -8.38 1.13 -8.43
N GLY A 173 -9.28 1.41 -7.49
CA GLY A 173 -10.49 2.16 -7.77
C GLY A 173 -10.21 3.65 -7.99
N VAL A 174 -11.27 4.37 -8.36
CA VAL A 174 -11.34 5.82 -8.43
C VAL A 174 -12.61 6.29 -7.73
N ASP A 175 -12.54 7.41 -7.00
CA ASP A 175 -13.74 8.00 -6.41
C ASP A 175 -14.54 8.71 -7.51
N VAL A 176 -15.66 8.10 -7.92
CA VAL A 176 -16.53 8.62 -8.98
C VAL A 176 -17.39 9.81 -8.55
N ASN A 177 -17.45 10.13 -7.25
CA ASN A 177 -18.11 11.35 -6.78
C ASN A 177 -17.21 12.57 -6.99
N ILE A 178 -15.89 12.36 -6.90
CA ILE A 178 -14.86 13.37 -7.14
C ILE A 178 -14.51 13.44 -8.63
N PHE A 179 -14.14 12.31 -9.24
CA PHE A 179 -13.72 12.22 -10.63
C PHE A 179 -14.91 11.83 -11.51
N LYS A 180 -15.64 12.84 -11.98
CA LYS A 180 -16.77 12.69 -12.89
C LYS A 180 -16.74 13.72 -14.00
N PRO A 181 -17.36 13.45 -15.15
CA PRO A 181 -17.51 14.44 -16.21
C PRO A 181 -18.15 15.72 -15.69
N MET A 182 -17.60 16.87 -16.06
CA MET A 182 -18.12 18.18 -15.72
C MET A 182 -17.79 19.18 -16.83
N SER A 183 -18.55 20.28 -16.90
CA SER A 183 -18.19 21.43 -17.71
C SER A 183 -16.96 22.12 -17.13
N ILE A 184 -16.14 22.70 -18.00
CA ILE A 184 -15.03 23.56 -17.56
C ILE A 184 -15.61 24.93 -17.27
N GLU A 185 -15.43 25.41 -16.04
CA GLU A 185 -15.91 26.73 -15.61
C GLU A 185 -15.23 27.86 -16.40
N ALA A 186 -15.98 28.93 -16.69
CA ALA A 186 -15.46 30.09 -17.42
C ALA A 186 -14.21 30.70 -16.76
N GLU A 187 -14.18 30.66 -15.43
CA GLU A 187 -13.11 31.14 -14.55
C GLU A 187 -11.80 30.37 -14.72
N PHE A 188 -11.85 29.08 -15.09
CA PHE A 188 -10.65 28.27 -15.34
C PHE A 188 -9.83 28.87 -16.51
N PHE A 189 -10.53 29.24 -17.59
CA PHE A 189 -9.90 29.84 -18.76
C PHE A 189 -9.30 31.21 -18.43
N GLU A 190 -9.98 32.02 -17.64
CA GLU A 190 -9.51 33.34 -17.22
C GLU A 190 -8.30 33.23 -16.28
N LYS A 191 -8.38 32.35 -15.28
CA LYS A 191 -7.31 32.10 -14.31
C LYS A 191 -6.01 31.64 -14.97
N TYR A 192 -6.09 30.69 -15.89
CA TYR A 192 -4.93 30.12 -16.57
C TYR A 192 -4.62 30.79 -17.92
N LYS A 193 -5.37 31.83 -18.30
CA LYS A 193 -5.23 32.58 -19.56
C LYS A 193 -5.27 31.68 -20.80
N ILE A 194 -6.18 30.70 -20.80
CA ILE A 194 -6.36 29.74 -21.89
C ILE A 194 -7.46 30.26 -22.84
N PRO A 195 -7.21 30.37 -24.16
CA PRO A 195 -8.26 30.74 -25.10
C PRO A 195 -9.37 29.67 -25.20
N ARG A 196 -10.64 30.11 -25.23
CA ARG A 196 -11.82 29.22 -25.23
C ARG A 196 -12.00 28.43 -26.54
N ASP A 197 -11.40 28.86 -27.63
CA ASP A 197 -11.49 28.28 -28.98
C ASP A 197 -10.41 27.22 -29.27
N ARG A 198 -9.62 26.82 -28.25
CA ARG A 198 -8.50 25.89 -28.41
C ARG A 198 -8.76 24.54 -27.76
N LYS A 199 -8.20 23.49 -28.34
CA LYS A 199 -8.14 22.16 -27.72
C LYS A 199 -7.15 22.18 -26.55
N ILE A 200 -7.54 21.61 -25.42
CA ILE A 200 -6.69 21.49 -24.23
C ILE A 200 -6.20 20.06 -24.12
N VAL A 201 -4.89 19.88 -23.97
CA VAL A 201 -4.27 18.60 -23.61
C VAL A 201 -3.70 18.74 -22.19
N LEU A 202 -4.11 17.85 -21.29
CA LEU A 202 -3.64 17.83 -19.90
C LEU A 202 -2.93 16.51 -19.61
N SER A 203 -1.70 16.60 -19.13
CA SER A 203 -0.91 15.47 -18.63
C SER A 203 -0.62 15.69 -17.14
N LEU A 204 -1.06 14.75 -16.28
CA LEU A 204 -0.90 14.85 -14.82
C LEU A 204 -0.08 13.69 -14.26
N GLY A 205 0.95 14.00 -13.47
CA GLY A 205 1.77 12.99 -12.79
C GLY A 205 3.16 13.49 -12.41
N ARG A 206 3.95 12.62 -11.77
CA ARG A 206 5.35 12.92 -11.42
C ARG A 206 6.20 13.04 -12.68
N LEU A 207 7.02 14.08 -12.76
CA LEU A 207 8.00 14.30 -13.84
C LEU A 207 9.19 13.35 -13.68
N VAL A 208 9.05 12.13 -14.21
CA VAL A 208 10.10 11.10 -14.23
C VAL A 208 10.16 10.46 -15.62
N PRO A 209 11.32 9.99 -16.11
CA PRO A 209 11.47 9.53 -17.50
C PRO A 209 10.44 8.47 -17.93
N ARG A 210 10.13 7.50 -17.05
CA ARG A 210 9.16 6.44 -17.32
C ARG A 210 7.72 6.94 -17.54
N LYS A 211 7.42 8.21 -17.25
CA LYS A 211 6.10 8.81 -17.45
C LYS A 211 5.94 9.48 -18.82
N GLY A 212 7.02 9.65 -19.58
CA GLY A 212 6.95 10.01 -21.00
C GLY A 212 6.41 11.41 -21.29
N PHE A 213 6.52 12.35 -20.34
CA PHE A 213 6.10 13.76 -20.54
C PHE A 213 6.90 14.46 -21.65
N ASP A 214 8.03 13.90 -22.02
CA ASP A 214 8.91 14.29 -23.12
C ASP A 214 8.43 13.80 -24.50
N ASN A 215 7.41 12.95 -24.57
CA ASN A 215 6.89 12.35 -25.81
C ASN A 215 5.48 12.85 -26.21
N VAL A 216 4.96 13.89 -25.54
CA VAL A 216 3.61 14.44 -25.74
C VAL A 216 3.62 15.79 -26.44
#